data_AF-A0A2G5U945-F1
#
_entry.id   AF-A0A2G5U945-F1
#
_cell.length_a   1.000
_cell.length_b   1.000
_cell.length_c   1.000
_cell.angle_alpha   90.00
_cell.angle_beta   90.00
_cell.angle_gamma   90.00
#
_symmetry.space_group_name_H-M   'P 1'
#
loop_
_entity.id
_entity.type
_entity.pdbx_description
1 polymer ?
#
loop_
_entity_poly.entity_id
_entity_poly.type
_entity_poly.pdbx_seq_one_letter_code
_entity_poly.pdbx_strand_id
1 'polypeptide(L)'
;MNQPKPKPSKRLDLQGIRALAIIVVLGFHFYPEFFPNGYLGVDQFFVLSGFLMCMLLKRAENQSPCQLVSLFYSKRFKRILPLYLLVILVSMICLYSFFPDTAIETNQESAIHALLFVSNRPKTVAEDYFTMLSIAVDIFTHTWSLSVEIQFYFLVPFIFLLASKIPEKFQLGYYGVIGLISFVHFYTISSSVAFNSVFARIWQFLIGMTVYLLGISKSEFQYQVLNNLEESEPESKQLLGDEESQETECCPNEKFSNFLKYSQPVAFVTVICLICINVFPLALPSIVVRPVVTLGTGLLMLLSEDNWILSNKVLTYIGDISYSLYLIHWPIYAYWKLTFEGSQIFLILALISALILAVITFETFEKWYLKLSSTNIGILVVVLFFLNVVVINKDEITDHIDSIGKNISSLDNVTDDMTVDDAERLNHRWSVNDNKNLFDPTCVYENPKSALGWCRHTGLSGKFKMATIGNSWTANHAKMFYQECGYKAKSIYQGSAFGESGDPQTDCVLGLGEAGK
;
A
#
# COMPACT_ATOMS: atom_id res chain seq x y z
N MET A 1 34.29 39.73 -17.90
CA MET A 1 34.23 38.29 -18.25
C MET A 1 33.19 37.65 -17.34
N ASN A 2 31.99 37.37 -17.86
CA ASN A 2 30.96 36.65 -17.11
C ASN A 2 31.44 35.22 -16.91
N GLN A 3 31.95 34.91 -15.72
CA GLN A 3 32.13 33.53 -15.27
C GLN A 3 30.78 32.82 -15.40
N PRO A 4 30.67 31.69 -16.11
CA PRO A 4 29.42 30.95 -16.17
C PRO A 4 29.05 30.53 -14.75
N LYS A 5 27.81 30.85 -14.32
CA LYS A 5 27.27 30.38 -13.04
C LYS A 5 27.47 28.86 -12.97
N PRO A 6 28.05 28.31 -11.89
CA PRO A 6 28.24 26.86 -11.76
C PRO A 6 26.88 26.17 -11.89
N LYS A 7 26.81 25.13 -12.74
CA LYS A 7 25.59 24.32 -12.87
C LYS A 7 25.27 23.68 -11.51
N PRO A 8 24.02 23.73 -11.03
CA PRO A 8 23.64 23.12 -9.76
C PRO A 8 23.88 21.61 -9.77
N SER A 9 24.43 21.07 -8.68
CA SER A 9 24.76 19.65 -8.50
C SER A 9 23.52 18.86 -8.03
N LYS A 10 23.13 17.82 -8.77
CA LYS A 10 22.02 16.92 -8.40
C LYS A 10 22.37 16.15 -7.13
N ARG A 11 21.44 16.05 -6.17
CA ARG A 11 21.61 15.25 -4.93
C ARG A 11 21.51 13.75 -5.21
N LEU A 12 22.58 13.19 -5.76
CA LEU A 12 22.70 11.77 -6.09
C LEU A 12 22.67 10.87 -4.85
N ASP A 13 23.12 11.39 -3.72
CA ASP A 13 23.10 10.72 -2.42
C ASP A 13 21.69 10.27 -2.01
N LEU A 14 20.65 11.06 -2.34
CA LEU A 14 19.26 10.68 -2.06
C LEU A 14 18.83 9.43 -2.83
N GLN A 15 19.30 9.26 -4.08
CA GLN A 15 19.05 8.03 -4.84
C GLN A 15 19.81 6.85 -4.23
N GLY A 16 21.03 7.08 -3.74
CA GLY A 16 21.78 6.07 -2.98
C GLY A 16 21.04 5.60 -1.73
N ILE A 17 20.41 6.51 -0.97
CA ILE A 17 19.61 6.16 0.20
C ILE A 17 18.37 5.34 -0.21
N ARG A 18 17.69 5.72 -1.30
CA ARG A 18 16.56 4.94 -1.85
C ARG A 18 16.99 3.53 -2.27
N ALA A 19 18.18 3.40 -2.84
CA ALA A 19 18.74 2.12 -3.21
C ALA A 19 19.00 1.21 -2.01
N LEU A 20 19.61 1.75 -0.94
CA LEU A 20 19.77 1.01 0.30
C LEU A 20 18.42 0.58 0.89
N ALA A 21 17.44 1.48 0.89
CA ALA A 21 16.09 1.22 1.37
C ALA A 21 15.40 0.07 0.61
N ILE A 22 15.43 0.06 -0.73
CA ILE A 22 14.82 -1.03 -1.50
C ILE A 22 15.58 -2.36 -1.34
N ILE A 23 16.91 -2.33 -1.23
CA ILE A 23 17.72 -3.55 -1.05
C ILE A 23 17.35 -4.25 0.26
N VAL A 24 17.21 -3.50 1.37
CA VAL A 24 16.84 -4.11 2.66
C VAL A 24 15.38 -4.60 2.67
N VAL A 25 14.47 -3.92 1.96
CA VAL A 25 13.08 -4.38 1.78
C VAL A 25 13.04 -5.69 0.99
N LEU A 26 13.80 -5.80 -0.10
CA LEU A 26 13.92 -7.05 -0.86
C LEU A 26 14.53 -8.16 -0.01
N GLY A 27 15.57 -7.85 0.77
CA GLY A 27 16.17 -8.78 1.72
C GLY A 27 15.13 -9.32 2.71
N PHE A 28 14.29 -8.46 3.26
CA PHE A 28 13.23 -8.86 4.19
C PHE A 28 12.19 -9.80 3.55
N HIS A 29 11.80 -9.57 2.30
CA HIS A 29 10.80 -10.42 1.64
C HIS A 29 11.37 -11.75 1.14
N PHE A 30 12.53 -11.72 0.46
CA PHE A 30 13.12 -12.92 -0.13
C PHE A 30 13.91 -13.76 0.88
N TYR A 31 14.52 -13.11 1.88
CA TYR A 31 15.42 -13.75 2.85
C TYR A 31 15.17 -13.23 4.29
N PRO A 32 13.93 -13.38 4.83
CA PRO A 32 13.54 -12.83 6.13
C PRO A 32 14.40 -13.30 7.30
N GLU A 33 14.97 -14.51 7.24
CA GLU A 33 15.88 -15.03 8.27
C GLU A 33 17.18 -14.23 8.38
N PHE A 34 17.67 -13.69 7.25
CA PHE A 34 18.90 -12.90 7.20
C PHE A 34 18.64 -11.40 7.36
N PHE A 35 17.43 -10.94 7.01
CA PHE A 35 17.05 -9.52 7.06
C PHE A 35 15.76 -9.29 7.86
N PRO A 36 15.66 -9.75 9.13
CA PRO A 36 14.42 -9.65 9.91
C PRO A 36 13.99 -8.20 10.16
N ASN A 37 14.93 -7.25 10.07
CA ASN A 37 14.68 -5.82 10.26
C ASN A 37 14.57 -5.03 8.94
N GLY A 38 14.58 -5.69 7.78
CA GLY A 38 14.59 -5.00 6.49
C GLY A 38 13.29 -4.26 6.14
N TYR A 39 12.19 -4.53 6.84
CA TYR A 39 10.95 -3.73 6.76
C TYR A 39 11.17 -2.24 7.10
N LEU A 40 12.25 -1.92 7.83
CA LEU A 40 12.64 -0.55 8.16
C LEU A 40 13.07 0.26 6.93
N GLY A 41 13.37 -0.37 5.79
CA GLY A 41 13.59 0.35 4.53
C GLY A 41 12.37 1.18 4.09
N VAL A 42 11.14 0.75 4.43
CA VAL A 42 9.93 1.54 4.19
C VAL A 42 9.93 2.83 5.03
N ASP A 43 10.46 2.79 6.25
CA ASP A 43 10.61 3.99 7.09
C ASP A 43 11.55 5.01 6.46
N GLN A 44 12.63 4.53 5.83
CA GLN A 44 13.56 5.39 5.09
C GLN A 44 12.87 6.05 3.88
N PHE A 45 12.03 5.30 3.16
CA PHE A 45 11.21 5.86 2.08
C PHE A 45 10.27 6.96 2.59
N PHE A 46 9.62 6.79 3.74
CA PHE A 46 8.76 7.85 4.30
C PHE A 46 9.52 9.13 4.61
N VAL A 47 10.75 9.05 5.15
CA VAL A 47 11.61 10.21 5.37
C VAL A 47 11.98 10.89 4.05
N LEU A 48 12.41 10.11 3.04
CA LEU A 48 12.75 10.62 1.71
C LEU A 48 11.55 11.31 1.05
N SER A 49 10.36 10.72 1.17
CA SER A 49 9.13 11.28 0.63
C SER A 49 8.76 12.59 1.32
N GLY A 50 8.89 12.68 2.65
CA GLY A 50 8.71 13.93 3.38
C GLY A 50 9.61 15.06 2.89
N PHE A 51 10.90 14.77 2.68
CA PHE A 51 11.86 15.72 2.12
C PHE A 51 11.45 16.20 0.72
N LEU A 52 11.12 15.27 -0.18
CA LEU A 52 10.72 15.59 -1.55
C LEU A 52 9.39 16.35 -1.59
N MET A 53 8.44 16.06 -0.71
CA MET A 53 7.18 16.80 -0.61
C MET A 53 7.43 18.25 -0.19
N CYS A 54 8.22 18.44 0.86
CA CYS A 54 8.56 19.78 1.35
C CYS A 54 9.26 20.59 0.27
N MET A 55 10.17 19.97 -0.50
CA MET A 55 10.85 20.61 -1.62
C MET A 55 9.89 21.10 -2.70
N LEU A 56 8.93 20.28 -3.13
CA LEU A 56 7.95 20.70 -4.12
C LEU A 56 7.05 21.82 -3.61
N LEU A 57 6.61 21.75 -2.35
CA LEU A 57 5.73 22.75 -1.74
C LEU A 57 6.46 24.09 -1.57
N LYS A 58 7.71 24.07 -1.11
CA LYS A 58 8.55 25.26 -0.95
C LYS A 58 8.85 25.93 -2.30
N ARG A 59 9.14 25.16 -3.35
CA ARG A 59 9.33 25.73 -4.70
C ARG A 59 8.07 26.45 -5.22
N ALA A 60 6.90 25.99 -4.83
CA ALA A 60 5.62 26.58 -5.21
C ALA A 60 5.10 27.64 -4.21
N GLU A 61 5.88 28.04 -3.19
CA GLU A 61 5.38 28.84 -2.06
C GLU A 61 4.87 30.23 -2.45
N ASN A 62 5.41 30.80 -3.52
CA ASN A 62 5.03 32.13 -4.02
C ASN A 62 3.75 32.10 -4.88
N GLN A 63 3.21 30.92 -5.18
CA GLN A 63 1.96 30.75 -5.91
C GLN A 63 0.76 30.92 -4.98
N SER A 64 -0.42 31.19 -5.55
CA SER A 64 -1.65 31.18 -4.76
C SER A 64 -1.90 29.80 -4.13
N PRO A 65 -2.55 29.68 -2.95
CA PRO A 65 -2.77 28.40 -2.28
C PRO A 65 -3.42 27.33 -3.17
N CYS A 66 -4.38 27.73 -4.01
CA CYS A 66 -5.04 26.81 -4.95
C CYS A 66 -4.07 26.29 -6.03
N GLN A 67 -3.25 27.17 -6.60
CA GLN A 67 -2.25 26.79 -7.60
C GLN A 67 -1.15 25.93 -7.01
N LEU A 68 -0.67 26.23 -5.80
CA LEU A 68 0.30 25.42 -5.07
C LEU A 68 -0.19 23.99 -4.88
N VAL A 69 -1.43 23.84 -4.38
CA VAL A 69 -2.06 22.52 -4.16
C VAL A 69 -2.25 21.78 -5.50
N SER A 70 -2.74 22.46 -6.53
CA SER A 70 -2.95 21.86 -7.85
C SER A 70 -1.63 21.40 -8.49
N LEU A 71 -0.58 22.22 -8.40
CA LEU A 71 0.74 21.89 -8.95
C LEU A 71 1.36 20.70 -8.21
N PHE A 72 1.25 20.69 -6.87
CA PHE A 72 1.72 19.60 -6.04
C PHE A 72 1.05 18.27 -6.43
N TYR A 73 -0.29 18.22 -6.45
CA TYR A 73 -1.01 16.99 -6.80
C TYR A 73 -0.77 16.57 -8.24
N SER A 74 -0.73 17.51 -9.20
CA SER A 74 -0.44 17.17 -10.60
C SER A 74 0.92 16.48 -10.75
N LYS A 75 1.97 16.98 -10.10
CA LYS A 75 3.31 16.36 -10.16
C LYS A 75 3.32 14.97 -9.52
N ARG A 76 2.63 14.79 -8.38
CA ARG A 76 2.58 13.48 -7.69
C ARG A 76 1.74 12.45 -8.43
N PHE A 77 0.58 12.84 -8.95
CA PHE A 77 -0.28 11.98 -9.75
C PHE A 77 0.40 11.54 -11.04
N LYS A 78 1.07 12.48 -11.73
CA LYS A 78 1.87 12.17 -12.92
C LYS A 78 2.94 11.12 -12.65
N ARG A 79 3.59 11.18 -11.48
CA ARG A 79 4.69 10.29 -11.11
C ARG A 79 4.25 8.89 -10.66
N ILE A 80 3.09 8.75 -10.01
CA ILE A 80 2.72 7.52 -9.28
C ILE A 80 1.63 6.73 -10.00
N LEU A 81 0.54 7.37 -10.40
CA LEU A 81 -0.68 6.66 -10.84
C LEU A 81 -0.48 5.78 -12.07
N PRO A 82 0.18 6.22 -13.17
CA PRO A 82 0.33 5.37 -14.36
C PRO A 82 1.09 4.08 -14.06
N LEU A 83 2.20 4.25 -13.33
CA LEU A 83 2.99 3.23 -12.64
C LEU A 83 2.15 2.14 -12.01
N TYR A 84 1.51 2.60 -10.95
CA TYR A 84 0.77 1.80 -10.01
C TYR A 84 -0.38 1.03 -10.65
N LEU A 85 -1.19 1.72 -11.46
CA LEU A 85 -2.36 1.12 -12.11
C LEU A 85 -1.97 0.07 -13.16
N LEU A 86 -0.85 0.26 -13.87
CA LEU A 86 -0.36 -0.75 -14.80
C LEU A 86 0.04 -2.04 -14.06
N VAL A 87 0.75 -1.92 -12.93
CA VAL A 87 1.17 -3.08 -12.16
C VAL A 87 -0.04 -3.83 -11.59
N ILE A 88 -1.05 -3.13 -11.03
CA ILE A 88 -2.28 -3.80 -10.57
C ILE A 88 -2.95 -4.54 -11.73
N LEU A 89 -3.07 -3.90 -12.90
CA LEU A 89 -3.72 -4.48 -14.07
C LEU A 89 -3.02 -5.77 -14.51
N VAL A 90 -1.70 -5.72 -14.69
CA VAL A 90 -0.90 -6.87 -15.12
C VAL A 90 -0.92 -7.96 -14.06
N SER A 91 -0.82 -7.61 -12.77
CA SER A 91 -0.95 -8.56 -11.68
C SER A 91 -2.30 -9.28 -11.74
N MET A 92 -3.42 -8.56 -11.83
CA MET A 92 -4.74 -9.20 -11.93
C MET A 92 -4.88 -10.09 -13.17
N ILE A 93 -4.40 -9.65 -14.34
CA ILE A 93 -4.42 -10.47 -15.56
C ILE A 93 -3.64 -11.78 -15.37
N CYS A 94 -2.45 -11.72 -14.77
CA CYS A 94 -1.66 -12.90 -14.46
C CYS A 94 -2.37 -13.81 -13.45
N LEU A 95 -3.02 -13.24 -12.44
CA LEU A 95 -3.76 -14.00 -11.45
C LEU A 95 -4.89 -14.80 -12.11
N TYR A 96 -5.74 -14.16 -12.91
CA TYR A 96 -6.81 -14.82 -13.66
C TYR A 96 -6.33 -15.86 -14.69
N SER A 97 -5.09 -15.73 -15.19
CA SER A 97 -4.59 -16.59 -16.27
C SER A 97 -3.90 -17.86 -15.76
N PHE A 98 -3.32 -17.81 -14.56
CA PHE A 98 -2.40 -18.86 -14.08
C PHE A 98 -2.77 -19.46 -12.73
N PHE A 99 -3.71 -18.88 -11.99
CA PHE A 99 -4.06 -19.29 -10.62
C PHE A 99 -5.53 -19.74 -10.52
N PRO A 100 -5.85 -20.64 -9.56
CA PRO A 100 -7.21 -21.10 -9.34
C PRO A 100 -8.11 -20.03 -8.73
N ASP A 101 -9.43 -20.20 -8.87
CA ASP A 101 -10.47 -19.25 -8.41
C ASP A 101 -10.34 -18.86 -6.94
N THR A 102 -9.96 -19.80 -6.07
CA THR A 102 -9.71 -19.52 -4.64
C THR A 102 -8.66 -18.42 -4.40
N ALA A 103 -7.59 -18.37 -5.22
CA ALA A 103 -6.57 -17.34 -5.15
C ALA A 103 -7.09 -16.01 -5.75
N ILE A 104 -7.96 -16.08 -6.75
CA ILE A 104 -8.60 -14.93 -7.39
C ILE A 104 -9.52 -14.23 -6.37
N GLU A 105 -10.46 -14.95 -5.77
CA GLU A 105 -11.42 -14.43 -4.78
C GLU A 105 -10.71 -13.71 -3.62
N THR A 106 -9.64 -14.32 -3.10
CA THR A 106 -8.85 -13.74 -1.99
C THR A 106 -8.21 -12.39 -2.38
N ASN A 107 -7.77 -12.26 -3.64
CA ASN A 107 -7.02 -11.10 -4.12
C ASN A 107 -7.89 -10.05 -4.81
N GLN A 108 -9.11 -10.37 -5.24
CA GLN A 108 -10.07 -9.40 -5.80
C GLN A 108 -10.37 -8.28 -4.79
N GLU A 109 -10.73 -8.64 -3.56
CA GLU A 109 -10.97 -7.67 -2.48
C GLU A 109 -9.73 -6.82 -2.19
N SER A 110 -8.55 -7.45 -2.09
CA SER A 110 -7.29 -6.71 -1.87
C SER A 110 -6.94 -5.79 -3.05
N ALA A 111 -7.27 -6.18 -4.29
CA ALA A 111 -7.08 -5.35 -5.48
C ALA A 111 -7.98 -4.10 -5.44
N ILE A 112 -9.23 -4.22 -4.98
CA ILE A 112 -10.13 -3.06 -4.79
C ILE A 112 -9.53 -2.09 -3.76
N HIS A 113 -9.06 -2.60 -2.62
CA HIS A 113 -8.44 -1.75 -1.60
C HIS A 113 -7.14 -1.08 -2.11
N ALA A 114 -6.34 -1.79 -2.90
CA ALA A 114 -5.16 -1.22 -3.55
C ALA A 114 -5.55 -0.12 -4.56
N LEU A 115 -6.52 -0.38 -5.43
CA LEU A 115 -7.01 0.57 -6.43
C LEU A 115 -7.50 1.90 -5.81
N LEU A 116 -8.07 1.83 -4.61
CA LEU A 116 -8.60 2.98 -3.87
C LEU A 116 -7.60 3.61 -2.86
N PHE A 117 -6.35 3.11 -2.80
CA PHE A 117 -5.35 3.52 -1.80
C PHE A 117 -5.82 3.41 -0.35
N VAL A 118 -6.52 2.33 -0.01
CA VAL A 118 -7.03 2.02 1.34
C VAL A 118 -6.59 0.64 1.82
N SER A 119 -5.52 0.08 1.25
CA SER A 119 -4.97 -1.21 1.65
C SER A 119 -4.29 -1.21 3.03
N ASN A 120 -4.07 -0.04 3.63
CA ASN A 120 -3.54 0.13 4.97
C ASN A 120 -4.61 -0.03 6.08
N ARG A 121 -5.39 -1.11 6.03
CA ARG A 121 -6.40 -1.43 7.03
C ARG A 121 -5.82 -2.30 8.16
N PRO A 122 -6.19 -2.08 9.44
CA PRO A 122 -5.85 -3.01 10.50
C PRO A 122 -6.60 -4.33 10.25
N LYS A 123 -5.85 -5.35 9.84
CA LYS A 123 -6.37 -6.70 9.65
C LYS A 123 -6.76 -7.30 11.02
N THR A 124 -7.82 -8.11 11.05
CA THR A 124 -8.45 -8.62 12.28
C THR A 124 -7.53 -9.60 13.03
N VAL A 125 -7.89 -10.00 14.27
CA VAL A 125 -7.05 -10.83 15.17
C VAL A 125 -6.60 -12.17 14.54
N ALA A 126 -7.22 -12.61 13.44
CA ALA A 126 -6.84 -13.80 12.66
C ALA A 126 -5.75 -13.54 11.59
N GLU A 127 -5.25 -12.30 11.45
CA GLU A 127 -4.45 -11.84 10.32
C GLU A 127 -3.20 -11.05 10.79
N ASP A 128 -2.36 -11.64 11.64
CA ASP A 128 -1.10 -11.00 12.05
C ASP A 128 -0.25 -10.68 10.81
N TYR A 129 0.20 -9.43 10.66
CA TYR A 129 0.88 -8.93 9.46
C TYR A 129 2.14 -9.74 9.13
N PHE A 130 2.91 -10.15 10.14
CA PHE A 130 4.08 -11.01 9.94
C PHE A 130 3.70 -12.42 9.50
N THR A 131 2.57 -12.93 9.98
CA THR A 131 2.01 -14.22 9.56
C THR A 131 1.46 -14.14 8.13
N MET A 132 0.74 -13.07 7.76
CA MET A 132 0.24 -12.86 6.40
C MET A 132 1.36 -12.56 5.40
N LEU A 133 2.40 -11.82 5.79
CA LEU A 133 3.61 -11.64 5.00
C LEU A 133 4.37 -12.96 4.82
N SER A 134 4.37 -13.82 5.84
CA SER A 134 4.98 -15.16 5.75
C SER A 134 4.16 -16.14 4.89
N ILE A 135 2.85 -15.94 4.80
CA ILE A 135 1.91 -16.74 4.00
C ILE A 135 1.87 -16.24 2.54
N ALA A 136 2.04 -14.93 2.31
CA ALA A 136 2.11 -14.26 1.00
C ALA A 136 1.01 -14.65 -0.02
N VAL A 137 -0.19 -15.02 0.47
CA VAL A 137 -1.35 -15.36 -0.37
C VAL A 137 -2.00 -14.12 -0.99
N ASP A 138 -1.80 -12.94 -0.39
CA ASP A 138 -2.31 -11.64 -0.86
C ASP A 138 -1.22 -10.85 -1.63
N ILE A 139 -1.36 -10.80 -2.96
CA ILE A 139 -0.44 -10.19 -3.93
C ILE A 139 -0.42 -8.66 -3.87
N PHE A 140 -1.33 -8.03 -3.12
CA PHE A 140 -1.40 -6.57 -2.97
C PHE A 140 -1.04 -6.11 -1.56
N THR A 141 -0.62 -7.02 -0.68
CA THR A 141 -0.27 -6.69 0.71
C THR A 141 0.70 -5.51 0.80
N HIS A 142 1.79 -5.51 0.03
CA HIS A 142 2.82 -4.44 0.05
C HIS A 142 2.28 -3.05 -0.26
N THR A 143 1.13 -2.93 -0.94
CA THR A 143 0.55 -1.63 -1.29
C THR A 143 0.14 -0.80 -0.08
N TRP A 144 0.07 -1.40 1.12
CA TRP A 144 -0.27 -0.71 2.37
C TRP A 144 0.58 0.56 2.59
N SER A 145 1.89 0.50 2.35
CA SER A 145 2.76 1.65 2.63
C SER A 145 2.60 2.76 1.59
N LEU A 146 2.26 2.40 0.36
CA LEU A 146 1.94 3.37 -0.68
C LEU A 146 0.58 4.04 -0.39
N SER A 147 -0.40 3.30 0.14
CA SER A 147 -1.66 3.87 0.63
C SER A 147 -1.41 4.88 1.75
N VAL A 148 -0.55 4.55 2.73
CA VAL A 148 -0.14 5.49 3.80
C VAL A 148 0.50 6.75 3.21
N GLU A 149 1.39 6.57 2.23
CA GLU A 149 2.09 7.67 1.58
C GLU A 149 1.15 8.59 0.78
N ILE A 150 0.22 8.05 0.01
CA ILE A 150 -0.76 8.83 -0.77
C ILE A 150 -1.74 9.55 0.15
N GLN A 151 -2.18 8.91 1.24
CA GLN A 151 -3.00 9.56 2.25
C GLN A 151 -2.22 10.69 2.96
N PHE A 152 -0.92 10.53 3.23
CA PHE A 152 -0.08 11.64 3.70
C PHE A 152 0.05 12.75 2.65
N TYR A 153 0.20 12.42 1.37
CA TYR A 153 0.26 13.41 0.29
C TYR A 153 -1.01 14.23 0.19
N PHE A 154 -2.16 13.63 0.46
CA PHE A 154 -3.41 14.37 0.57
C PHE A 154 -3.35 15.41 1.71
N LEU A 155 -2.76 15.07 2.86
CA LEU A 155 -2.70 15.95 4.03
C LEU A 155 -1.60 17.03 3.96
N VAL A 156 -0.44 16.73 3.37
CA VAL A 156 0.77 17.57 3.51
C VAL A 156 0.65 19.01 2.97
N PRO A 157 -0.08 19.32 1.87
CA PRO A 157 -0.23 20.69 1.41
C PRO A 157 -0.96 21.55 2.44
N PHE A 158 -1.93 20.98 3.15
CA PHE A 158 -2.66 21.69 4.22
C PHE A 158 -1.77 21.92 5.44
N ILE A 159 -0.99 20.90 5.83
CA ILE A 159 -0.01 21.03 6.91
C ILE A 159 0.98 22.17 6.58
N PHE A 160 1.44 22.25 5.34
CA PHE A 160 2.37 23.28 4.86
C PHE A 160 1.73 24.68 4.80
N LEU A 161 0.50 24.80 4.27
CA LEU A 161 -0.23 26.08 4.19
C LEU A 161 -0.59 26.66 5.56
N LEU A 162 -0.76 25.81 6.58
CA LEU A 162 -0.90 26.26 7.96
C LEU A 162 0.43 26.77 8.52
N ALA A 163 1.54 26.09 8.19
CA ALA A 163 2.89 26.53 8.57
C ALA A 163 3.26 27.88 7.95
N SER A 164 2.85 28.16 6.71
CA SER A 164 3.16 29.43 6.03
C SER A 164 2.51 30.65 6.65
N LYS A 165 1.46 30.47 7.47
CA LYS A 165 0.85 31.54 8.28
C LYS A 165 1.63 31.83 9.57
N ILE A 166 2.55 30.96 9.94
CA ILE A 166 3.38 31.07 11.15
C ILE A 166 4.71 31.73 10.75
N PRO A 167 5.25 32.66 11.58
CA PRO A 167 6.57 33.24 11.33
C PRO A 167 7.63 32.16 11.15
N GLU A 168 8.54 32.34 10.19
CA GLU A 168 9.52 31.33 9.77
C GLU A 168 10.32 30.73 10.94
N LYS A 169 10.70 31.56 11.91
CA LYS A 169 11.41 31.14 13.14
C LYS A 169 10.66 30.07 13.97
N PHE A 170 9.35 29.96 13.83
CA PHE A 170 8.51 29.00 14.56
C PHE A 170 8.03 27.84 13.69
N GLN A 171 8.27 27.85 12.37
CA GLN A 171 7.81 26.79 11.48
C GLN A 171 8.44 25.43 11.83
N LEU A 172 9.73 25.40 12.18
CA LEU A 172 10.40 24.18 12.63
C LEU A 172 9.74 23.61 13.90
N GLY A 173 9.38 24.48 14.85
CA GLY A 173 8.67 24.09 16.06
C GLY A 173 7.27 23.55 15.77
N TYR A 174 6.56 24.13 14.81
CA TYR A 174 5.26 23.64 14.35
C TYR A 174 5.34 22.20 13.80
N TYR A 175 6.27 21.92 12.89
CA TYR A 175 6.47 20.55 12.38
C TYR A 175 6.91 19.59 13.49
N GLY A 176 7.75 20.06 14.42
CA GLY A 176 8.15 19.30 15.60
C GLY A 176 6.98 18.92 16.51
N VAL A 177 6.03 19.85 16.75
CA VAL A 177 4.84 19.59 17.57
C VAL A 177 3.92 18.57 16.91
N ILE A 178 3.62 18.71 15.61
CA ILE A 178 2.79 17.73 14.88
C ILE A 178 3.48 16.36 14.84
N GLY A 179 4.80 16.35 14.61
CA GLY A 179 5.61 15.13 14.66
C GLY A 179 5.56 14.46 16.03
N LEU A 180 5.66 15.24 17.10
CA LEU A 180 5.56 14.71 18.47
C LEU A 180 4.17 14.14 18.76
N ILE A 181 3.10 14.83 18.36
CA ILE A 181 1.72 14.31 18.51
C ILE A 181 1.56 12.98 17.78
N SER A 182 2.03 12.90 16.52
CA SER A 182 2.00 11.67 15.73
C SER A 182 2.83 10.55 16.37
N PHE A 183 4.00 10.87 16.92
CA PHE A 183 4.86 9.91 17.61
C PHE A 183 4.27 9.40 18.93
N VAL A 184 3.64 10.28 19.72
CA VAL A 184 2.90 9.89 20.93
C VAL A 184 1.70 9.01 20.55
N HIS A 185 0.99 9.34 19.46
CA HIS A 185 -0.10 8.49 18.97
C HIS A 185 0.41 7.10 18.55
N PHE A 186 1.56 7.02 17.86
CA PHE A 186 2.22 5.76 17.53
C PHE A 186 2.53 4.90 18.75
N TYR A 187 2.97 5.52 19.86
CA TYR A 187 3.34 4.81 21.08
C TYR A 187 2.12 4.37 21.91
N THR A 188 0.99 5.07 21.81
CA THR A 188 -0.18 4.86 22.67
C THR A 188 -1.17 3.82 22.15
N ILE A 189 -1.20 3.57 20.85
CA ILE A 189 -2.07 2.55 20.25
C ILE A 189 -1.34 1.22 20.05
N SER A 190 -2.09 0.13 19.87
CA SER A 190 -1.51 -1.19 19.62
C SER A 190 -0.61 -1.18 18.38
N SER A 191 0.50 -1.94 18.43
CA SER A 191 1.52 -1.97 17.37
C SER A 191 0.96 -2.30 15.98
N SER A 192 -0.02 -3.21 15.88
CA SER A 192 -0.68 -3.58 14.62
C SER A 192 -1.46 -2.43 13.98
N VAL A 193 -2.17 -1.65 14.79
CA VAL A 193 -2.91 -0.47 14.34
C VAL A 193 -1.94 0.68 14.04
N ALA A 194 -0.93 0.89 14.88
CA ALA A 194 0.11 1.91 14.66
C ALA A 194 0.88 1.70 13.36
N PHE A 195 1.12 0.44 12.99
CA PHE A 195 1.79 0.07 11.76
C PHE A 195 1.03 0.56 10.51
N ASN A 196 -0.29 0.40 10.48
CA ASN A 196 -1.14 0.70 9.33
C ASN A 196 -1.72 2.14 9.33
N SER A 197 -1.71 2.82 10.47
CA SER A 197 -2.31 4.14 10.64
C SER A 197 -1.45 5.26 10.04
N VAL A 198 -2.03 6.07 9.16
CA VAL A 198 -1.34 7.28 8.65
C VAL A 198 -0.99 8.24 9.77
N PHE A 199 -1.94 8.50 10.67
CA PHE A 199 -1.75 9.47 11.75
C PHE A 199 -0.63 9.08 12.71
N ALA A 200 -0.43 7.79 12.93
CA ALA A 200 0.68 7.26 13.73
C ALA A 200 2.04 7.30 12.99
N ARG A 201 2.05 7.61 11.70
CA ARG A 201 3.25 7.49 10.85
C ARG A 201 3.70 8.83 10.24
N ILE A 202 2.85 9.86 10.33
CA ILE A 202 3.14 11.25 9.92
C ILE A 202 4.50 11.75 10.42
N TRP A 203 4.89 11.44 11.66
CA TRP A 203 6.16 11.88 12.23
C TRP A 203 7.38 11.53 11.36
N GLN A 204 7.37 10.40 10.65
CA GLN A 204 8.47 9.96 9.80
C GLN A 204 8.63 10.87 8.57
N PHE A 205 7.52 11.25 7.94
CA PHE A 205 7.51 12.21 6.85
C PHE A 205 7.94 13.60 7.33
N LEU A 206 7.50 14.02 8.52
CA LEU A 206 7.85 15.33 9.08
C LEU A 206 9.35 15.46 9.41
N ILE A 207 10.03 14.37 9.79
CA ILE A 207 11.50 14.36 9.88
C ILE A 207 12.12 14.72 8.52
N GLY A 208 11.63 14.15 7.42
CA GLY A 208 12.07 14.50 6.07
C GLY A 208 11.85 15.98 5.72
N MET A 209 10.67 16.53 6.06
CA MET A 209 10.37 17.95 5.85
C MET A 209 11.31 18.85 6.67
N THR A 210 11.55 18.49 7.92
CA THR A 210 12.47 19.19 8.84
C THR A 210 13.89 19.22 8.28
N VAL A 211 14.38 18.08 7.77
CA VAL A 211 15.69 17.96 7.12
C VAL A 211 15.82 18.93 5.94
N TYR A 212 14.79 19.03 5.10
CA TYR A 212 14.79 19.97 3.98
C TYR A 212 14.88 21.43 4.43
N LEU A 213 14.06 21.83 5.42
CA LEU A 213 14.03 23.20 5.94
C LEU A 213 15.34 23.59 6.63
N LEU A 214 15.96 22.67 7.37
CA LEU A 214 17.29 22.88 7.97
C LEU A 214 18.39 23.02 6.90
N GLY A 215 18.23 22.35 5.76
CA GLY A 215 19.10 22.51 4.59
C GLY A 215 19.02 23.92 4.00
N ILE A 216 17.81 24.48 3.85
CA ILE A 216 17.61 25.84 3.32
C ILE A 216 18.15 26.91 4.28
N SER A 217 17.79 26.84 5.56
CA SER A 217 18.17 27.87 6.55
C SER A 217 19.69 28.06 6.65
N LYS A 218 20.47 27.00 6.47
CA LYS A 218 21.94 27.07 6.39
C LYS A 218 22.42 27.77 5.12
N SER A 219 21.73 27.58 3.98
CA SER A 219 22.06 28.23 2.71
C SER A 219 21.77 29.73 2.76
N GLU A 220 20.62 30.13 3.31
CA GLU A 220 20.13 31.51 3.33
C GLU A 220 20.87 32.40 4.36
N PHE A 221 21.11 31.90 5.58
CA PHE A 221 21.94 32.59 6.59
C PHE A 221 23.36 32.88 6.07
N GLN A 222 23.91 31.97 5.28
CA GLN A 222 25.26 32.10 4.74
C GLN A 222 25.32 33.04 3.53
N TYR A 223 24.25 33.12 2.73
CA TYR A 223 24.09 34.12 1.66
C TYR A 223 23.92 35.54 2.23
N GLN A 224 23.21 35.71 3.35
CA GLN A 224 23.05 37.00 4.02
C GLN A 224 24.36 37.51 4.63
N VAL A 225 25.20 36.62 5.17
CA VAL A 225 26.56 36.96 5.66
C VAL A 225 27.49 37.37 4.50
N LEU A 226 27.32 36.77 3.31
CA LEU A 226 28.09 37.11 2.11
C LEU A 226 27.59 38.40 1.45
N ASN A 227 26.28 38.63 1.36
CA ASN A 227 25.70 39.84 0.78
C ASN A 227 25.94 41.09 1.64
N ASN A 228 26.10 40.94 2.96
CA ASN A 228 26.58 42.04 3.81
C ASN A 228 28.04 42.47 3.50
N LEU A 229 28.72 41.79 2.56
CA LEU A 229 30.05 42.15 2.05
C LEU A 229 30.03 42.67 0.59
N GLU A 230 28.91 42.57 -0.12
CA GLU A 230 28.81 42.91 -1.56
C GLU A 230 27.49 43.65 -1.86
N GLU A 231 27.38 44.90 -1.37
CA GLU A 231 26.41 45.87 -1.90
C GLU A 231 26.98 46.54 -3.17
N SER A 232 26.55 46.11 -4.37
CA SER A 232 26.41 46.98 -5.55
C SER A 232 25.73 46.28 -6.76
N GLU A 233 24.45 46.63 -6.97
CA GLU A 233 23.75 46.80 -8.27
C GLU A 233 23.33 45.60 -9.18
N PRO A 234 22.29 45.78 -10.05
CA PRO A 234 21.14 44.86 -10.10
C PRO A 234 20.79 44.19 -11.45
N GLU A 235 19.90 43.19 -11.32
CA GLU A 235 18.86 42.66 -12.24
C GLU A 235 19.16 42.15 -13.68
N SER A 236 18.68 40.93 -13.97
CA SER A 236 17.59 40.68 -14.95
C SER A 236 17.24 39.18 -15.15
N LYS A 237 15.96 38.94 -15.48
CA LYS A 237 15.19 37.67 -15.54
C LYS A 237 15.26 36.95 -16.90
N GLN A 238 15.09 35.61 -16.91
CA GLN A 238 14.28 34.78 -17.84
C GLN A 238 14.51 33.28 -17.49
N LEU A 239 13.56 32.49 -16.96
CA LEU A 239 12.34 31.84 -17.48
C LEU A 239 12.50 30.75 -18.57
N LEU A 240 12.25 29.51 -18.10
CA LEU A 240 11.56 28.35 -18.70
C LEU A 240 12.35 27.26 -19.46
N GLY A 241 12.21 26.03 -18.94
CA GLY A 241 12.26 24.76 -19.70
C GLY A 241 13.11 23.66 -19.03
N ASP A 242 12.47 22.70 -18.33
CA ASP A 242 12.87 21.26 -18.15
C ASP A 242 12.56 20.71 -16.74
N GLU A 243 11.28 20.37 -16.47
CA GLU A 243 10.72 20.38 -15.10
C GLU A 243 10.57 19.05 -14.34
N GLU A 244 11.25 17.96 -14.70
CA GLU A 244 11.16 16.73 -13.87
C GLU A 244 12.40 15.82 -13.83
N SER A 245 13.48 16.18 -14.54
CA SER A 245 14.78 15.50 -14.45
C SER A 245 15.91 16.40 -13.90
N GLN A 246 15.63 17.68 -13.60
CA GLN A 246 16.55 18.64 -13.01
C GLN A 246 15.90 19.36 -11.83
N GLU A 247 16.17 18.93 -10.59
CA GLU A 247 15.59 19.54 -9.39
C GLU A 247 16.42 19.12 -8.16
N THR A 248 17.67 19.57 -8.06
CA THR A 248 18.29 19.78 -6.73
C THR A 248 19.26 20.95 -6.82
N GLU A 249 18.72 22.13 -6.55
CA GLU A 249 19.47 23.36 -6.47
C GLU A 249 19.85 23.62 -5.01
N CYS A 250 21.06 23.22 -4.63
CA CYS A 250 21.79 23.80 -3.52
C CYS A 250 23.23 23.96 -4.01
N CYS A 251 23.69 25.19 -4.27
CA CYS A 251 25.09 25.46 -4.52
C CYS A 251 25.80 25.74 -3.19
N PRO A 252 26.79 24.93 -2.76
CA PRO A 252 27.62 25.29 -1.63
C PRO A 252 28.83 26.12 -2.06
N ASN A 253 29.13 27.20 -1.31
CA ASN A 253 30.31 28.04 -1.50
C ASN A 253 31.56 27.42 -0.81
N GLU A 254 32.78 27.79 -1.23
CA GLU A 254 34.06 27.11 -0.93
C GLU A 254 34.33 26.86 0.57
N LYS A 255 33.84 27.71 1.49
CA LYS A 255 33.99 27.51 2.95
C LYS A 255 33.07 26.42 3.53
N PHE A 256 31.92 26.15 2.91
CA PHE A 256 30.99 25.07 3.31
C PHE A 256 31.56 23.68 3.01
N SER A 257 32.40 23.58 1.96
CA SER A 257 33.11 22.33 1.60
C SER A 257 34.04 21.84 2.71
N ASN A 258 34.61 22.74 3.52
CA ASN A 258 35.52 22.39 4.61
C ASN A 258 34.79 21.96 5.89
N PHE A 259 33.57 22.44 6.15
CA PHE A 259 32.72 21.92 7.23
C PHE A 259 32.10 20.55 6.86
N LEU A 260 31.74 20.37 5.58
CA LEU A 260 31.29 19.09 5.02
C LEU A 260 32.40 18.01 5.02
N LYS A 261 33.68 18.37 4.93
CA LYS A 261 34.77 17.37 4.99
C LYS A 261 34.81 16.60 6.30
N TYR A 262 34.45 17.23 7.43
CA TYR A 262 34.31 16.54 8.72
C TYR A 262 32.96 15.81 8.86
N SER A 263 31.95 16.10 8.02
CA SER A 263 30.65 15.40 8.02
C SER A 263 30.67 14.09 7.23
N GLN A 264 31.57 13.92 6.26
CA GLN A 264 31.64 12.69 5.46
C GLN A 264 31.98 11.42 6.28
N PRO A 265 32.94 11.43 7.23
CA PRO A 265 33.15 10.28 8.11
C PRO A 265 31.93 9.95 8.96
N VAL A 266 31.20 10.97 9.45
CA VAL A 266 29.98 10.78 10.24
C VAL A 266 28.86 10.20 9.37
N ALA A 267 28.70 10.66 8.13
CA ALA A 267 27.77 10.09 7.16
C ALA A 267 28.11 8.61 6.90
N PHE A 268 29.39 8.27 6.73
CA PHE A 268 29.84 6.88 6.54
C PHE A 268 29.51 5.99 7.74
N VAL A 269 29.82 6.46 8.97
CA VAL A 269 29.45 5.75 10.20
C VAL A 269 27.93 5.58 10.27
N THR A 270 27.15 6.60 9.92
CA THR A 270 25.69 6.53 9.91
C THR A 270 25.17 5.50 8.91
N VAL A 271 25.72 5.44 7.69
CA VAL A 271 25.38 4.41 6.70
C VAL A 271 25.68 3.01 7.24
N ILE A 272 26.86 2.81 7.82
CA ILE A 272 27.24 1.51 8.42
C ILE A 272 26.28 1.15 9.54
N CYS A 273 25.99 2.06 10.47
CA CYS A 273 25.05 1.81 11.56
C CYS A 273 23.66 1.42 11.04
N LEU A 274 23.13 2.12 10.04
CA LEU A 274 21.85 1.78 9.42
C LEU A 274 21.89 0.39 8.77
N ILE A 275 22.94 0.05 8.03
CA ILE A 275 23.11 -1.29 7.43
C ILE A 275 23.18 -2.35 8.53
N CYS A 276 23.99 -2.13 9.58
CA CYS A 276 24.13 -3.06 10.70
C CYS A 276 22.80 -3.33 11.41
N ILE A 277 21.96 -2.30 11.62
CA ILE A 277 20.63 -2.47 12.22
C ILE A 277 19.73 -3.32 11.32
N ASN A 278 19.72 -3.06 10.01
CA ASN A 278 18.84 -3.78 9.07
C ASN A 278 19.25 -5.24 8.86
N VAL A 279 20.55 -5.53 8.87
CA VAL A 279 21.12 -6.88 8.67
C VAL A 279 21.29 -7.63 10.00
N PHE A 280 20.94 -7.02 11.14
CA PHE A 280 21.07 -7.67 12.43
C PHE A 280 20.22 -8.96 12.46
N PRO A 281 20.79 -10.12 12.82
CA PRO A 281 20.13 -11.43 12.65
C PRO A 281 18.99 -11.69 13.65
N LEU A 282 18.74 -10.77 14.57
CA LEU A 282 17.63 -10.86 15.53
C LEU A 282 16.61 -9.77 15.24
N ALA A 283 15.33 -10.13 15.28
CA ALA A 283 14.24 -9.16 15.19
C ALA A 283 14.31 -8.21 16.39
N LEU A 284 14.55 -6.93 16.11
CA LEU A 284 14.66 -5.91 17.14
C LEU A 284 13.27 -5.32 17.46
N PRO A 285 13.04 -4.85 18.71
CA PRO A 285 11.77 -4.25 19.09
C PRO A 285 11.43 -3.03 18.20
N SER A 286 10.38 -3.14 17.39
CA SER A 286 9.99 -2.14 16.40
C SER A 286 9.77 -0.75 16.99
N ILE A 287 9.31 -0.68 18.24
CA ILE A 287 9.10 0.57 18.97
C ILE A 287 10.39 1.38 19.21
N VAL A 288 11.55 0.69 19.28
CA VAL A 288 12.86 1.32 19.48
C VAL A 288 13.54 1.57 18.13
N VAL A 289 13.58 0.56 17.25
CA VAL A 289 14.38 0.65 16.02
C VAL A 289 13.79 1.58 14.97
N ARG A 290 12.46 1.71 14.89
CA ARG A 290 11.82 2.63 13.94
C ARG A 290 12.22 4.09 14.18
N PRO A 291 12.13 4.64 15.41
CA PRO A 291 12.66 5.98 15.70
C PRO A 291 14.14 6.11 15.34
N VAL A 292 14.97 5.12 15.71
CA VAL A 292 16.42 5.15 15.45
C VAL A 292 16.72 5.20 13.94
N VAL A 293 16.08 4.35 13.13
CA VAL A 293 16.28 4.34 11.68
C VAL A 293 15.72 5.62 11.06
N THR A 294 14.54 6.08 11.46
CA THR A 294 13.93 7.30 10.90
C THR A 294 14.80 8.54 11.16
N LEU A 295 15.25 8.72 12.40
CA LEU A 295 16.15 9.82 12.76
C LEU A 295 17.53 9.66 12.11
N GLY A 296 18.04 8.43 12.05
CA GLY A 296 19.30 8.11 11.39
C GLY A 296 19.29 8.40 9.89
N THR A 297 18.19 8.11 9.19
CA THR A 297 18.01 8.47 7.78
C THR A 297 17.94 9.98 7.60
N GLY A 298 17.21 10.70 8.47
CA GLY A 298 17.18 12.16 8.45
C GLY A 298 18.56 12.79 8.68
N LEU A 299 19.30 12.27 9.66
CA LEU A 299 20.69 12.67 9.91
C LEU A 299 21.59 12.38 8.70
N LEU A 300 21.46 11.19 8.11
CA LEU A 300 22.21 10.81 6.93
C LEU A 300 21.98 11.80 5.79
N MET A 301 20.73 12.14 5.48
CA MET A 301 20.36 13.09 4.42
C MET A 301 20.93 14.51 4.65
N LEU A 302 21.14 14.92 5.91
CA LEU A 302 21.78 16.21 6.24
C LEU A 302 23.30 16.19 6.04
N LEU A 303 23.94 15.02 6.18
CA LEU A 303 25.40 14.88 6.18
C LEU A 303 25.97 14.29 4.89
N SER A 304 25.14 13.62 4.08
CA SER A 304 25.53 12.83 2.91
C SER A 304 25.68 13.59 1.61
N GLU A 305 25.53 14.92 1.63
CA GLU A 305 25.70 15.73 0.42
C GLU A 305 27.08 15.47 -0.20
N ASP A 306 27.11 15.12 -1.50
CA ASP A 306 28.29 14.69 -2.26
C ASP A 306 29.04 13.44 -1.74
N ASN A 307 28.37 12.56 -0.97
CA ASN A 307 28.99 11.31 -0.52
C ASN A 307 29.28 10.37 -1.69
N TRP A 308 30.54 9.97 -1.86
CA TRP A 308 31.00 9.17 -3.01
C TRP A 308 30.43 7.74 -3.05
N ILE A 309 30.05 7.16 -1.89
CA ILE A 309 29.46 5.82 -1.81
C ILE A 309 28.01 5.87 -2.28
N LEU A 310 27.22 6.78 -1.69
CA LEU A 310 25.81 6.95 -2.02
C LEU A 310 25.60 7.53 -3.43
N SER A 311 26.57 8.29 -3.94
CA SER A 311 26.53 8.88 -5.29
C SER A 311 27.13 7.97 -6.36
N ASN A 312 27.44 6.70 -6.04
CA ASN A 312 27.93 5.74 -7.02
C ASN A 312 26.85 5.41 -8.07
N LYS A 313 27.24 5.36 -9.35
CA LYS A 313 26.33 5.11 -10.49
C LYS A 313 25.42 3.89 -10.31
N VAL A 314 25.93 2.80 -9.71
CA VAL A 314 25.15 1.58 -9.49
C VAL A 314 24.05 1.82 -8.46
N LEU A 315 24.42 2.37 -7.29
CA LEU A 315 23.47 2.70 -6.23
C LEU A 315 22.45 3.73 -6.71
N THR A 316 22.88 4.79 -7.40
CA THR A 316 21.96 5.79 -7.92
C THR A 316 20.97 5.20 -8.93
N TYR A 317 21.41 4.26 -9.77
CA TYR A 317 20.53 3.60 -10.73
C TYR A 317 19.52 2.68 -10.04
N ILE A 318 19.96 1.91 -9.04
CA ILE A 318 19.04 1.13 -8.19
C ILE A 318 18.02 2.06 -7.52
N GLY A 319 18.45 3.24 -7.09
CA GLY A 319 17.59 4.29 -6.55
C GLY A 319 16.58 4.82 -7.56
N ASP A 320 17.00 5.04 -8.81
CA ASP A 320 16.13 5.50 -9.90
C ASP A 320 15.02 4.46 -10.20
N ILE A 321 15.36 3.17 -10.24
CA ILE A 321 14.39 2.08 -10.49
C ILE A 321 13.59 1.66 -9.24
N SER A 322 13.91 2.20 -8.06
CA SER A 322 13.39 1.72 -6.77
C SER A 322 11.86 1.70 -6.70
N TYR A 323 11.18 2.64 -7.35
CA TYR A 323 9.72 2.70 -7.40
C TYR A 323 9.13 1.54 -8.22
N SER A 324 9.63 1.34 -9.45
CA SER A 324 9.23 0.21 -10.30
C SER A 324 9.50 -1.12 -9.60
N LEU A 325 10.68 -1.27 -9.00
CA LEU A 325 11.08 -2.48 -8.27
C LEU A 325 10.21 -2.73 -7.04
N TYR A 326 9.88 -1.68 -6.28
CA TYR A 326 8.98 -1.76 -5.13
C TYR A 326 7.60 -2.29 -5.53
N LEU A 327 7.04 -1.84 -6.66
CA LEU A 327 5.73 -2.32 -7.09
C LEU A 327 5.75 -3.76 -7.58
N ILE A 328 6.79 -4.16 -8.31
CA ILE A 328 6.84 -5.41 -9.08
C ILE A 328 7.33 -6.61 -8.25
N HIS A 329 8.24 -6.40 -7.28
CA HIS A 329 8.86 -7.52 -6.57
C HIS A 329 7.87 -8.36 -5.75
N TRP A 330 6.88 -7.73 -5.11
CA TRP A 330 5.96 -8.43 -4.22
C TRP A 330 4.98 -9.33 -4.97
N PRO A 331 4.28 -8.90 -6.04
CA PRO A 331 3.45 -9.82 -6.83
C PRO A 331 4.24 -11.03 -7.36
N ILE A 332 5.48 -10.83 -7.80
CA ILE A 332 6.35 -11.92 -8.26
C ILE A 332 6.72 -12.87 -7.13
N TYR A 333 7.07 -12.34 -5.96
CA TYR A 333 7.33 -13.14 -4.76
C TYR A 333 6.10 -13.94 -4.33
N ALA A 334 4.92 -13.30 -4.32
CA ALA A 334 3.66 -13.95 -3.98
C ALA A 334 3.32 -15.06 -4.98
N TYR A 335 3.51 -14.85 -6.28
CA TYR A 335 3.35 -15.90 -7.29
C TYR A 335 4.30 -17.07 -7.08
N TRP A 336 5.58 -16.81 -6.79
CA TRP A 336 6.51 -17.87 -6.43
C TRP A 336 6.04 -18.67 -5.21
N LYS A 337 5.55 -17.98 -4.18
CA LYS A 337 5.04 -18.61 -2.96
C LYS A 337 3.83 -19.49 -3.26
N LEU A 338 2.91 -19.02 -4.09
CA LEU A 338 1.70 -19.75 -4.46
C LEU A 338 1.97 -20.98 -5.34
N THR A 339 3.05 -21.02 -6.12
CA THR A 339 3.31 -22.13 -7.08
C THR A 339 4.47 -23.05 -6.70
N PHE A 340 5.53 -22.54 -6.09
CA PHE A 340 6.82 -23.24 -5.94
C PHE A 340 7.42 -23.10 -4.54
N GLU A 341 6.58 -22.97 -3.50
CA GLU A 341 7.04 -22.84 -2.12
C GLU A 341 8.07 -23.92 -1.76
N GLY A 342 9.15 -23.50 -1.08
CA GLY A 342 10.23 -24.38 -0.60
C GLY A 342 11.40 -24.56 -1.58
N SER A 343 11.26 -24.20 -2.86
CA SER A 343 12.38 -24.27 -3.82
C SER A 343 13.22 -22.99 -3.84
N GLN A 344 14.45 -23.09 -3.31
CA GLN A 344 15.42 -21.98 -3.31
C GLN A 344 15.83 -21.52 -4.72
N ILE A 345 15.85 -22.43 -5.70
CA ILE A 345 16.18 -22.10 -7.09
C ILE A 345 15.10 -21.19 -7.68
N PHE A 346 13.82 -21.55 -7.50
CA PHE A 346 12.72 -20.73 -8.01
C PHE A 346 12.61 -19.39 -7.28
N LEU A 347 13.01 -19.32 -6.01
CA LEU A 347 13.07 -18.06 -5.25
C LEU A 347 14.11 -17.09 -5.85
N ILE A 348 15.30 -17.60 -6.18
CA ILE A 348 16.35 -16.80 -6.83
C ILE A 348 15.89 -16.36 -8.23
N LEU A 349 15.25 -17.24 -8.99
CA LEU A 349 14.68 -16.90 -10.29
C LEU A 349 13.59 -15.83 -10.17
N ALA A 350 12.74 -15.90 -9.14
CA ALA A 350 11.74 -14.88 -8.85
C ALA A 350 12.39 -13.53 -8.57
N LEU A 351 13.45 -13.47 -7.74
CA LEU A 351 14.19 -12.24 -7.48
C LEU A 351 14.82 -11.65 -8.75
N ILE A 352 15.47 -12.49 -9.56
CA ILE A 352 16.08 -12.07 -10.83
C ILE A 352 14.99 -11.55 -11.79
N SER A 353 13.86 -12.25 -11.89
CA SER A 353 12.75 -11.83 -12.75
C SER A 353 12.16 -10.49 -12.31
N ALA A 354 12.04 -10.24 -11.00
CA ALA A 354 11.58 -8.97 -10.45
C ALA A 354 12.54 -7.82 -10.80
N LEU A 355 13.84 -8.04 -10.70
CA LEU A 355 14.85 -7.04 -11.08
C LEU A 355 14.80 -6.75 -12.58
N ILE A 356 14.72 -7.78 -13.43
CA ILE A 356 14.65 -7.61 -14.88
C ILE A 356 13.37 -6.87 -15.27
N LEU A 357 12.21 -7.29 -14.76
CA LEU A 357 10.92 -6.65 -15.06
C LEU A 357 10.88 -5.20 -14.56
N ALA A 358 11.46 -4.91 -13.40
CA ALA A 358 11.57 -3.55 -12.89
C ALA A 358 12.41 -2.66 -13.81
N VAL A 359 13.56 -3.16 -14.29
CA VAL A 359 14.41 -2.43 -15.25
C VAL A 359 13.70 -2.22 -16.57
N ILE A 360 13.07 -3.25 -17.14
CA ILE A 360 12.32 -3.15 -18.39
C ILE A 360 11.21 -2.11 -18.24
N THR A 361 10.43 -2.20 -17.16
CA THR A 361 9.29 -1.31 -16.92
C THR A 361 9.75 0.15 -16.71
N PHE A 362 10.85 0.36 -15.99
CA PHE A 362 11.43 1.68 -15.79
C PHE A 362 11.92 2.30 -17.10
N GLU A 363 12.71 1.55 -17.88
CA GLU A 363 13.32 2.05 -19.12
C GLU A 363 12.28 2.26 -20.23
N THR A 364 11.24 1.44 -20.29
CA THR A 364 10.22 1.49 -21.35
C THR A 364 9.01 2.33 -20.96
N PHE A 365 8.28 1.95 -19.91
CA PHE A 365 7.00 2.57 -19.56
C PHE A 365 7.19 3.85 -18.73
N GLU A 366 7.99 3.78 -17.66
CA GLU A 366 8.17 4.91 -16.73
C GLU A 366 8.76 6.14 -17.42
N LYS A 367 9.92 5.96 -18.09
CA LYS A 367 10.55 7.05 -18.84
C LYS A 367 9.70 7.56 -20.00
N TRP A 368 8.82 6.73 -20.56
CA TRP A 368 7.94 7.14 -21.65
C TRP A 368 6.81 8.03 -21.15
N TYR A 369 6.02 7.60 -20.16
CA TYR A 369 4.85 8.39 -19.74
C TYR A 369 5.25 9.72 -19.07
N LEU A 370 6.42 9.78 -18.42
CA LEU A 370 6.91 11.02 -17.81
C LEU A 370 7.20 12.13 -18.84
N LYS A 371 7.42 11.78 -20.11
CA LYS A 371 7.61 12.73 -21.21
C LYS A 371 6.29 13.24 -21.81
N LEU A 372 5.16 12.64 -21.45
CA LEU A 372 3.86 13.03 -21.97
C LEU A 372 3.35 14.32 -21.30
N SER A 373 2.43 15.00 -21.98
CA SER A 373 1.70 16.14 -21.41
C SER A 373 0.76 15.69 -20.29
N SER A 374 0.46 16.59 -19.34
CA SER A 374 -0.43 16.28 -18.21
C SER A 374 -1.81 15.77 -18.66
N THR A 375 -2.33 16.26 -19.79
CA THR A 375 -3.60 15.80 -20.37
C THR A 375 -3.52 14.34 -20.82
N ASN A 376 -2.46 13.97 -21.55
CA ASN A 376 -2.28 12.60 -22.03
C ASN A 376 -2.13 11.61 -20.87
N ILE A 377 -1.45 12.04 -19.80
CA ILE A 377 -1.29 11.25 -18.59
C ILE A 377 -2.62 11.10 -17.85
N GLY A 378 -3.42 12.17 -17.76
CA GLY A 378 -4.77 12.10 -17.22
C GLY A 378 -5.63 11.08 -17.96
N ILE A 379 -5.61 11.09 -19.29
CA ILE A 379 -6.31 10.10 -20.13
C ILE A 379 -5.79 8.68 -19.84
N LEU A 380 -4.46 8.49 -19.81
CA LEU A 380 -3.84 7.20 -19.52
C LEU A 380 -4.26 6.65 -18.15
N VAL A 381 -4.25 7.49 -17.11
CA VAL A 381 -4.67 7.11 -15.75
C VAL A 381 -6.14 6.71 -15.74
N VAL A 382 -7.02 7.47 -16.38
CA VAL A 382 -8.44 7.15 -16.46
C VAL A 382 -8.66 5.81 -17.18
N VAL A 383 -8.00 5.60 -18.33
CA VAL A 383 -8.10 4.34 -19.08
C VAL A 383 -7.59 3.16 -18.23
N LEU A 384 -6.41 3.28 -17.63
CA LEU A 384 -5.87 2.22 -16.78
C LEU A 384 -6.77 1.94 -15.57
N PHE A 385 -7.35 2.96 -14.95
CA PHE A 385 -8.28 2.80 -13.83
C PHE A 385 -9.52 2.00 -14.25
N PHE A 386 -10.16 2.37 -15.37
CA PHE A 386 -11.32 1.64 -15.88
C PHE A 386 -10.98 0.21 -16.30
N LEU A 387 -9.82 -0.02 -16.92
CA LEU A 387 -9.35 -1.36 -17.24
C LEU A 387 -9.17 -2.21 -15.98
N ASN A 388 -8.61 -1.65 -14.91
CA ASN A 388 -8.51 -2.34 -13.62
C ASN A 388 -9.89 -2.69 -13.07
N VAL A 389 -10.85 -1.75 -13.07
CA VAL A 389 -12.22 -2.01 -12.62
C VAL A 389 -12.86 -3.16 -13.40
N VAL A 390 -12.70 -3.18 -14.72
CA VAL A 390 -13.23 -4.25 -15.58
C VAL A 390 -12.57 -5.60 -15.29
N VAL A 391 -11.24 -5.64 -15.14
CA VAL A 391 -10.53 -6.89 -14.86
C VAL A 391 -10.84 -7.41 -13.46
N ILE A 392 -10.88 -6.54 -12.44
CA ILE A 392 -11.18 -6.94 -11.07
C ILE A 392 -12.58 -7.55 -10.98
N ASN A 393 -13.59 -6.91 -11.61
CA ASN A 393 -14.98 -7.37 -11.59
C ASN A 393 -15.34 -8.27 -12.80
N LYS A 394 -14.35 -8.95 -13.40
CA LYS A 394 -14.53 -9.74 -14.61
C LYS A 394 -15.65 -10.77 -14.46
N ASP A 395 -15.69 -11.48 -13.34
CA ASP A 395 -16.65 -12.58 -13.13
C ASP A 395 -18.08 -12.03 -12.96
N GLU A 396 -18.26 -10.95 -12.19
CA GLU A 396 -19.56 -10.28 -12.06
C GLU A 396 -20.07 -9.71 -13.39
N ILE A 397 -19.17 -9.13 -14.19
CA ILE A 397 -19.51 -8.58 -15.52
C ILE A 397 -19.89 -9.71 -16.48
N THR A 398 -19.15 -10.81 -16.48
CA THR A 398 -19.40 -11.98 -17.33
C THR A 398 -20.73 -12.62 -16.96
N ASP A 399 -20.98 -12.81 -15.65
CA ASP A 399 -22.26 -13.30 -15.13
C ASP A 399 -23.43 -12.40 -15.52
N HIS A 400 -23.24 -11.08 -15.43
CA HIS A 400 -24.28 -10.12 -15.84
C HIS A 400 -24.58 -10.25 -17.33
N ILE A 401 -23.56 -10.29 -18.20
CA ILE A 401 -23.72 -10.44 -19.64
C ILE A 401 -24.41 -11.75 -20.00
N ASP A 402 -24.01 -12.86 -19.39
CA ASP A 402 -24.58 -14.19 -19.64
C ASP A 402 -26.03 -14.30 -19.16
N SER A 403 -26.41 -13.51 -18.15
CA SER A 403 -27.79 -13.42 -17.67
C SER A 403 -28.70 -12.60 -18.60
N ILE A 404 -28.15 -11.77 -19.50
CA ILE A 404 -28.95 -10.95 -20.42
C ILE A 404 -29.69 -11.88 -21.39
N GLY A 405 -31.03 -11.88 -21.30
CA GLY A 405 -31.90 -12.70 -22.14
C GLY A 405 -32.15 -14.11 -21.60
N LYS A 406 -31.44 -14.53 -20.54
CA LYS A 406 -31.76 -15.75 -19.78
C LYS A 406 -32.56 -15.36 -18.54
N ASN A 407 -33.81 -15.81 -18.43
CA ASN A 407 -34.64 -15.57 -17.23
C ASN A 407 -34.24 -16.53 -16.09
N ILE A 408 -32.96 -16.56 -15.73
CA ILE A 408 -32.43 -17.31 -14.59
C ILE A 408 -32.55 -16.40 -13.38
N SER A 409 -33.79 -16.20 -12.92
CA SER A 409 -34.12 -15.34 -11.80
C SER A 409 -33.79 -15.96 -10.44
N SER A 410 -33.44 -17.24 -10.41
CA SER A 410 -33.18 -18.01 -9.20
C SER A 410 -32.04 -19.00 -9.46
N LEU A 411 -31.18 -19.22 -8.45
CA LEU A 411 -30.22 -20.32 -8.40
C LEU A 411 -30.88 -21.73 -8.41
N ASP A 412 -32.22 -21.79 -8.46
CA ASP A 412 -33.01 -23.04 -8.53
C ASP A 412 -33.38 -23.49 -9.94
N ASN A 413 -33.09 -22.71 -10.98
CA ASN A 413 -33.45 -23.08 -12.35
C ASN A 413 -32.42 -24.06 -12.93
N VAL A 414 -32.26 -25.21 -12.26
CA VAL A 414 -31.61 -26.39 -12.86
C VAL A 414 -32.56 -26.93 -13.92
N THR A 415 -32.24 -26.65 -15.18
CA THR A 415 -33.00 -27.13 -16.34
C THR A 415 -32.29 -28.36 -16.94
N ASP A 416 -33.05 -29.21 -17.63
CA ASP A 416 -32.51 -30.44 -18.24
C ASP A 416 -31.46 -30.16 -19.34
N ASP A 417 -31.37 -28.92 -19.83
CA ASP A 417 -30.44 -28.44 -20.86
C ASP A 417 -29.19 -27.72 -20.30
N MET A 418 -28.96 -27.77 -18.99
CA MET A 418 -27.83 -27.12 -18.34
C MET A 418 -26.48 -27.75 -18.75
N THR A 419 -25.52 -26.90 -19.17
CA THR A 419 -24.15 -27.35 -19.44
C THR A 419 -23.33 -27.48 -18.16
N VAL A 420 -22.16 -28.13 -18.24
CA VAL A 420 -21.21 -28.17 -17.11
C VAL A 420 -20.79 -26.75 -16.71
N ASP A 421 -20.54 -25.87 -17.67
CA ASP A 421 -20.19 -24.47 -17.43
C ASP A 421 -21.31 -23.71 -16.71
N ASP A 422 -22.58 -23.98 -17.05
CA ASP A 422 -23.72 -23.38 -16.37
C ASP A 422 -23.82 -23.85 -14.90
N ALA A 423 -23.47 -25.11 -14.61
CA ALA A 423 -23.43 -25.67 -13.26
C ALA A 423 -22.25 -25.13 -12.44
N GLU A 424 -21.05 -25.03 -13.03
CA GLU A 424 -19.88 -24.41 -12.40
C GLU A 424 -20.15 -22.94 -12.05
N ARG A 425 -20.76 -22.19 -12.97
CA ARG A 425 -21.18 -20.79 -12.73
C ARG A 425 -22.20 -20.68 -11.60
N LEU A 426 -23.21 -21.56 -11.55
CA LEU A 426 -24.19 -21.55 -10.46
C LEU A 426 -23.55 -21.87 -9.12
N ASN A 427 -22.66 -22.85 -9.06
CA ASN A 427 -21.91 -23.18 -7.84
C ASN A 427 -21.05 -22.00 -7.37
N HIS A 428 -20.33 -21.34 -8.28
CA HIS A 428 -19.57 -20.12 -7.97
C HIS A 428 -20.48 -19.02 -7.42
N ARG A 429 -21.61 -18.73 -8.08
CA ARG A 429 -22.58 -17.74 -7.60
C ARG A 429 -23.16 -18.08 -6.23
N TRP A 430 -23.34 -19.37 -5.93
CA TRP A 430 -23.82 -19.84 -4.63
C TRP A 430 -22.78 -19.59 -3.54
N SER A 431 -21.52 -19.90 -3.81
CA SER A 431 -20.38 -19.68 -2.90
C SER A 431 -20.14 -18.19 -2.63
N VAL A 432 -20.14 -17.34 -3.66
CA VAL A 432 -19.86 -15.90 -3.50
C VAL A 432 -21.01 -15.16 -2.81
N ASN A 433 -22.26 -15.54 -3.07
CA ASN A 433 -23.44 -14.92 -2.46
C ASN A 433 -23.98 -15.69 -1.25
N ASP A 434 -23.21 -16.61 -0.68
CA ASP A 434 -23.63 -17.53 0.39
C ASP A 434 -24.42 -16.79 1.49
N ASN A 435 -23.87 -15.69 2.02
CA ASN A 435 -24.51 -14.86 3.06
C ASN A 435 -25.90 -14.30 2.69
N LYS A 436 -26.14 -13.95 1.42
CA LYS A 436 -27.46 -13.47 0.95
C LYS A 436 -28.42 -14.63 0.70
N ASN A 437 -27.88 -15.81 0.39
CA ASN A 437 -28.62 -17.03 0.06
C ASN A 437 -28.95 -17.89 1.29
N LEU A 438 -28.43 -17.57 2.48
CA LEU A 438 -28.75 -18.26 3.73
C LEU A 438 -30.24 -18.22 4.09
N PHE A 439 -31.01 -17.27 3.55
CA PHE A 439 -32.45 -17.15 3.75
C PHE A 439 -33.21 -18.02 2.75
N ASP A 440 -33.84 -19.07 3.25
CA ASP A 440 -34.75 -19.93 2.50
C ASP A 440 -36.20 -19.50 2.74
N PRO A 441 -37.01 -19.26 1.68
CA PRO A 441 -38.38 -18.75 1.80
C PRO A 441 -39.33 -19.76 2.46
N THR A 442 -38.98 -21.04 2.49
CA THR A 442 -39.79 -22.07 3.16
C THR A 442 -39.51 -22.12 4.66
N CYS A 443 -38.41 -21.54 5.13
CA CYS A 443 -38.05 -21.49 6.55
C CYS A 443 -38.58 -20.22 7.25
N VAL A 444 -39.24 -20.44 8.38
CA VAL A 444 -39.62 -19.37 9.31
C VAL A 444 -38.52 -19.26 10.36
N TYR A 445 -37.75 -18.18 10.27
CA TYR A 445 -36.61 -17.89 11.15
C TYR A 445 -37.07 -17.28 12.48
N GLU A 446 -36.39 -17.63 13.57
CA GLU A 446 -36.61 -16.98 14.88
C GLU A 446 -36.21 -15.50 14.87
N ASN A 447 -35.10 -15.18 14.19
CA ASN A 447 -34.64 -13.80 14.00
C ASN A 447 -34.82 -13.38 12.53
N PRO A 448 -35.74 -12.46 12.20
CA PRO A 448 -35.95 -12.04 10.81
C PRO A 448 -34.77 -11.26 10.21
N LYS A 449 -33.78 -10.86 11.02
CA LYS A 449 -32.56 -10.16 10.57
C LYS A 449 -31.37 -11.08 10.35
N SER A 450 -31.46 -12.35 10.71
CA SER A 450 -30.36 -13.31 10.59
C SER A 450 -30.86 -14.68 10.19
N ALA A 451 -30.23 -15.29 9.20
CA ALA A 451 -30.47 -16.69 8.84
C ALA A 451 -29.80 -17.68 9.81
N LEU A 452 -29.05 -17.16 10.80
CA LEU A 452 -28.38 -17.91 11.84
C LEU A 452 -29.23 -17.94 13.12
N GLY A 453 -29.20 -19.05 13.85
CA GLY A 453 -30.19 -19.43 14.86
C GLY A 453 -31.07 -20.59 14.38
N TRP A 454 -32.24 -20.76 15.00
CA TRP A 454 -33.20 -21.79 14.59
C TRP A 454 -34.18 -21.26 13.55
N CYS A 455 -34.54 -22.13 12.61
CA CYS A 455 -35.63 -21.89 11.67
C CYS A 455 -36.46 -23.18 11.49
N ARG A 456 -37.74 -23.01 11.17
CA ARG A 456 -38.68 -24.12 10.93
C ARG A 456 -39.27 -24.04 9.52
N HIS A 457 -39.13 -25.12 8.76
CA HIS A 457 -39.70 -25.17 7.42
C HIS A 457 -41.22 -25.40 7.43
N THR A 458 -41.88 -24.79 6.44
CA THR A 458 -43.34 -24.83 6.21
C THR A 458 -43.67 -25.61 4.93
N GLY A 459 -44.94 -26.00 4.71
CA GLY A 459 -45.34 -26.70 3.48
C GLY A 459 -45.05 -28.21 3.43
N LEU A 460 -44.81 -28.83 4.59
CA LEU A 460 -44.39 -30.23 4.71
C LEU A 460 -45.60 -31.19 4.88
N SER A 461 -45.58 -32.34 4.18
CA SER A 461 -46.70 -33.30 4.15
C SER A 461 -46.30 -34.76 4.43
N GLY A 462 -45.06 -35.01 4.80
CA GLY A 462 -44.51 -36.34 5.01
C GLY A 462 -44.75 -36.92 6.41
N LYS A 463 -43.99 -37.97 6.75
CA LYS A 463 -44.18 -38.76 7.98
C LYS A 463 -43.05 -38.55 9.01
N PHE A 464 -41.87 -38.15 8.58
CA PHE A 464 -40.67 -38.11 9.43
C PHE A 464 -40.46 -36.74 10.09
N LYS A 465 -39.99 -36.70 11.33
CA LYS A 465 -39.50 -35.44 11.92
C LYS A 465 -37.99 -35.40 11.75
N MET A 466 -37.48 -34.32 11.17
CA MET A 466 -36.07 -34.14 10.88
C MET A 466 -35.56 -32.86 11.54
N ALA A 467 -34.31 -32.89 11.99
CA ALA A 467 -33.61 -31.73 12.51
C ALA A 467 -32.18 -31.71 11.94
N THR A 468 -31.75 -30.57 11.41
CA THR A 468 -30.39 -30.32 10.93
C THR A 468 -29.74 -29.30 11.85
N ILE A 469 -28.50 -29.55 12.27
CA ILE A 469 -27.78 -28.68 13.19
C ILE A 469 -26.33 -28.54 12.73
N GLY A 470 -25.81 -27.32 12.70
CA GLY A 470 -24.43 -27.06 12.32
C GLY A 470 -24.08 -25.57 12.35
N ASN A 471 -23.17 -25.14 11.48
CA ASN A 471 -22.75 -23.74 11.35
C ASN A 471 -23.48 -23.07 10.16
N SER A 472 -22.89 -22.04 9.55
CA SER A 472 -23.40 -21.38 8.34
C SER A 472 -23.70 -22.35 7.19
N TRP A 473 -23.01 -23.50 7.10
CA TRP A 473 -23.30 -24.52 6.08
C TRP A 473 -24.72 -25.06 6.18
N THR A 474 -25.25 -25.22 7.39
CA THR A 474 -26.62 -25.70 7.57
C THR A 474 -27.61 -24.67 7.05
N ALA A 475 -27.40 -23.38 7.35
CA ALA A 475 -28.18 -22.28 6.79
C ALA A 475 -28.12 -22.23 5.25
N ASN A 476 -26.94 -22.40 4.67
CA ASN A 476 -26.76 -22.39 3.21
C ASN A 476 -27.48 -23.57 2.51
N HIS A 477 -27.49 -24.75 3.13
CA HIS A 477 -28.09 -25.96 2.53
C HIS A 477 -29.57 -26.16 2.91
N ALA A 478 -30.21 -25.21 3.59
CA ALA A 478 -31.61 -25.30 4.04
C ALA A 478 -32.55 -25.69 2.90
N LYS A 479 -32.32 -25.07 1.74
CA LYS A 479 -33.12 -25.24 0.54
C LYS A 479 -32.99 -26.63 -0.08
N MET A 480 -31.75 -27.08 -0.28
CA MET A 480 -31.45 -28.42 -0.80
C MET A 480 -32.07 -29.49 0.11
N PHE A 481 -31.92 -29.32 1.43
CA PHE A 481 -32.49 -30.23 2.40
C PHE A 481 -34.01 -30.25 2.35
N TYR A 482 -34.66 -29.09 2.20
CA TYR A 482 -36.11 -29.00 2.01
C TYR A 482 -36.58 -29.67 0.72
N GLN A 483 -35.91 -29.46 -0.41
CA GLN A 483 -36.27 -30.06 -1.70
C GLN A 483 -36.17 -31.60 -1.67
N GLU A 484 -35.08 -32.13 -1.10
CA GLU A 484 -34.82 -33.57 -1.05
C GLU A 484 -35.63 -34.31 0.01
N CYS A 485 -35.89 -33.67 1.15
CA CYS A 485 -36.51 -34.32 2.30
C CYS A 485 -37.94 -33.85 2.59
N GLY A 486 -38.38 -32.72 2.03
CA GLY A 486 -39.63 -32.06 2.41
C GLY A 486 -40.87 -32.92 2.21
N TYR A 487 -40.94 -33.67 1.10
CA TYR A 487 -42.05 -34.59 0.83
C TYR A 487 -42.09 -35.82 1.77
N LYS A 488 -40.95 -36.15 2.40
CA LYS A 488 -40.84 -37.23 3.39
C LYS A 488 -41.04 -36.73 4.82
N ALA A 489 -40.83 -35.45 5.08
CA ALA A 489 -40.86 -34.87 6.42
C ALA A 489 -42.25 -34.33 6.82
N LYS A 490 -42.67 -34.60 8.06
CA LYS A 490 -43.77 -33.94 8.78
C LYS A 490 -43.32 -32.61 9.41
N SER A 491 -42.05 -32.50 9.78
CA SER A 491 -41.44 -31.28 10.30
C SER A 491 -39.94 -31.29 10.04
N ILE A 492 -39.38 -30.17 9.60
CA ILE A 492 -37.94 -29.94 9.48
C ILE A 492 -37.59 -28.72 10.34
N TYR A 493 -36.67 -28.91 11.28
CA TYR A 493 -36.05 -27.85 12.07
C TYR A 493 -34.60 -27.72 11.67
N GLN A 494 -34.11 -26.50 11.64
CA GLN A 494 -32.73 -26.22 11.30
C GLN A 494 -32.12 -25.28 12.32
N GLY A 495 -30.99 -25.66 12.90
CA GLY A 495 -30.22 -24.82 13.83
C GLY A 495 -28.83 -24.54 13.27
N SER A 496 -28.52 -23.27 13.02
CA SER A 496 -27.19 -22.85 12.58
C SER A 496 -26.55 -21.94 13.61
N ALA A 497 -25.39 -22.34 14.13
CA ALA A 497 -24.59 -21.54 15.05
C ALA A 497 -23.81 -20.44 14.31
N PHE A 498 -23.64 -19.30 14.99
CA PHE A 498 -22.75 -18.21 14.59
C PHE A 498 -21.67 -18.07 15.66
N GLY A 499 -20.41 -17.92 15.26
CA GLY A 499 -19.36 -17.56 16.20
C GLY A 499 -19.35 -16.05 16.37
N GLU A 500 -19.79 -15.52 17.51
CA GLU A 500 -19.45 -14.15 17.87
C GLU A 500 -17.97 -14.11 18.28
N SER A 501 -17.17 -13.32 17.55
CA SER A 501 -15.76 -13.06 17.85
C SER A 501 -15.61 -12.13 19.06
N GLY A 502 -16.12 -12.55 20.22
CA GLY A 502 -16.19 -11.72 21.43
C GLY A 502 -16.04 -12.45 22.77
N ASP A 503 -16.32 -13.76 22.87
CA ASP A 503 -16.19 -14.47 24.14
C ASP A 503 -15.88 -15.97 23.93
N PRO A 504 -14.75 -16.53 24.41
CA PRO A 504 -14.38 -17.93 24.17
C PRO A 504 -15.24 -18.95 24.95
N GLN A 505 -16.23 -18.52 25.73
CA GLN A 505 -16.91 -19.38 26.71
C GLN A 505 -18.42 -19.58 26.55
N THR A 506 -19.10 -19.00 25.55
CA THR A 506 -20.58 -18.97 25.58
C THR A 506 -21.33 -19.72 24.47
N ASP A 507 -20.76 -20.05 23.32
CA ASP A 507 -21.58 -20.51 22.17
C ASP A 507 -21.45 -22.00 21.83
N CYS A 508 -21.69 -22.85 22.84
CA CYS A 508 -22.00 -24.26 22.62
C CYS A 508 -23.05 -24.76 23.62
N VAL A 509 -24.10 -23.96 23.88
CA VAL A 509 -25.27 -24.43 24.62
C VAL A 509 -26.35 -24.80 23.61
N LEU A 510 -26.30 -26.06 23.16
CA LEU A 510 -27.44 -26.74 22.54
C LEU A 510 -28.57 -26.81 23.57
N GLY A 511 -29.47 -25.83 23.55
CA GLY A 511 -30.75 -25.89 24.23
C GLY A 511 -31.62 -26.97 23.59
N LEU A 512 -31.48 -28.22 24.03
CA LEU A 512 -32.51 -29.26 23.88
C LEU A 512 -33.71 -28.89 24.77
N GLY A 513 -34.48 -27.90 24.33
CA GLY A 513 -35.73 -27.46 24.95
C GLY A 513 -36.93 -27.88 24.10
N GLU A 514 -37.69 -28.84 24.60
CA GLU A 514 -39.10 -29.11 24.24
C GLU A 514 -39.40 -29.61 22.81
N ALA A 515 -38.72 -30.67 22.36
CA ALA A 515 -39.33 -31.64 21.45
C ALA A 515 -40.14 -32.69 22.24
N GLY A 516 -41.18 -32.24 22.95
CA GLY A 516 -41.96 -33.11 23.83
C GLY A 516 -43.27 -32.52 24.31
N LYS A 517 -44.25 -32.45 23.41
CA LYS A 517 -45.68 -32.74 23.66
C LYS A 517 -46.43 -32.87 22.33
#